data_AF-A0A0B4CSM1-F1
#
_entry.id   AF-A0A0B4CSM1-F1
#
_cell.length_a   1.000
_cell.length_b   1.000
_cell.length_c   1.000
_cell.angle_alpha   90.00
_cell.angle_beta   90.00
_cell.angle_gamma   90.00
#
_symmetry.space_group_name_H-M   'P 1'
#
loop_
_entity.id
_entity.type
_entity.pdbx_description
1 polymer ?
#
loop_
_entity_poly.entity_id
_entity_poly.type
_entity_poly.pdbx_seq_one_letter_code
_entity_poly.pdbx_strand_id
1 'polypeptide(L)'
;MKKLIVFFIILITSNLLSQNMKIINNNKENINIKLIDSTTISNLVSTFNGKKDLSKYKKFTSKTFVLNDHRIIIEFFDRQGVLINNENDFDKLKEVRFVKNRIWNLKKNISYKTELNFEQGLKIRESEKPEKLSKFKEIYGDSSLGVYKLRNNQILFLNDYGTKKYAGIYPDLKTLASEEINISEQYYSSDDEEILMKKLASGDALTDFEPNEHLVYPKYIADIIKNHKLELIEQKVYIKEFYGNLYKSKRNGLYFLIDEINQKNGSGSVMKILEINIFDNLIDVRNAKKNYTKFKDKPFFLENFYQKISNQYGKDFPKYVTQLIDKLPKILNIEIENLTFDEKGLETLDEAIVWNHEKSQLFDQWFPCVLAFYGQYYIQNKKDGKWITKFDKESDLWIPQLELNNGRFAWDEWQLYKGLYEGGTRLSWLEDFK
;
A
#
# COMPACT_ATOMS: atom_id res chain seq x y z
N MET A 1 -8.11 -37.07 26.95
CA MET A 1 -7.40 -35.85 27.42
C MET A 1 -6.19 -35.44 26.58
N LYS A 2 -5.36 -36.36 26.04
CA LYS A 2 -4.19 -35.99 25.20
C LYS A 2 -4.51 -35.32 23.84
N LYS A 3 -5.70 -35.51 23.26
CA LYS A 3 -6.12 -34.82 22.01
C LYS A 3 -6.59 -33.37 22.21
N LEU A 4 -7.05 -32.98 23.41
CA LEU A 4 -7.47 -31.60 23.68
C LEU A 4 -6.28 -30.65 23.88
N ILE A 5 -5.17 -31.17 24.43
CA ILE A 5 -3.96 -30.39 24.72
C ILE A 5 -3.19 -30.06 23.44
N VAL A 6 -3.19 -30.95 22.43
CA VAL A 6 -2.60 -30.68 21.11
C VAL A 6 -3.40 -29.62 20.34
N PHE A 7 -4.72 -29.58 20.52
CA PHE A 7 -5.58 -28.56 19.89
C PHE A 7 -5.30 -27.15 20.45
N PHE A 8 -5.05 -27.04 21.76
CA PHE A 8 -4.69 -25.76 22.38
C PHE A 8 -3.26 -25.31 22.03
N ILE A 9 -2.31 -26.23 21.90
CA ILE A 9 -0.91 -25.89 21.56
C ILE A 9 -0.77 -25.43 20.10
N ILE A 10 -1.54 -26.01 19.16
CA ILE A 10 -1.54 -25.55 17.76
C ILE A 10 -2.16 -24.15 17.63
N LEU A 11 -3.19 -23.82 18.43
CA LEU A 11 -3.80 -22.49 18.48
C LEU A 11 -2.88 -21.41 19.08
N ILE A 12 -1.94 -21.78 19.96
CA ILE A 12 -0.98 -20.85 20.57
C ILE A 12 0.21 -20.59 19.62
N THR A 13 0.58 -21.53 18.75
CA THR A 13 1.64 -21.33 17.75
C THR A 13 1.18 -20.60 16.48
N SER A 14 -0.13 -20.52 16.22
CA SER A 14 -0.70 -19.71 15.13
C SER A 14 -0.85 -18.21 15.45
N ASN A 15 -0.45 -17.78 16.65
CA ASN A 15 -0.70 -16.42 17.15
C ASN A 15 0.34 -15.36 16.75
N LEU A 16 1.24 -15.63 15.80
CA LEU A 16 2.35 -14.70 15.56
C LEU A 16 1.98 -13.46 14.73
N LEU A 17 0.81 -13.35 14.10
CA LEU A 17 0.44 -12.14 13.32
C LEU A 17 -1.07 -11.81 13.27
N SER A 18 -1.90 -12.25 14.24
CA SER A 18 -3.31 -11.80 14.24
C SER A 18 -3.49 -10.47 14.97
N GLN A 19 -3.74 -9.38 14.25
CA GLN A 19 -3.99 -8.06 14.84
C GLN A 19 -5.51 -7.84 14.99
N ASN A 20 -5.97 -7.54 16.20
CA ASN A 20 -7.37 -7.15 16.41
C ASN A 20 -7.62 -5.76 15.81
N MET A 21 -8.74 -5.60 15.12
CA MET A 21 -9.21 -4.31 14.62
C MET A 21 -10.65 -4.10 15.06
N LYS A 22 -10.93 -2.91 15.58
CA LYS A 22 -12.27 -2.47 15.98
C LYS A 22 -12.82 -1.51 14.93
N ILE A 23 -13.92 -1.92 14.31
CA ILE A 23 -14.65 -1.14 13.31
C ILE A 23 -15.86 -0.47 13.97
N ILE A 24 -16.07 0.80 13.67
CA ILE A 24 -17.29 1.53 14.02
C ILE A 24 -18.01 1.88 12.73
N ASN A 25 -19.16 1.23 12.49
CA ASN A 25 -19.95 1.47 11.28
C ASN A 25 -20.75 2.78 11.37
N ASN A 26 -21.50 3.10 10.32
CA ASN A 26 -22.34 4.30 10.24
C ASN A 26 -23.37 4.39 11.38
N ASN A 27 -23.93 3.24 11.79
CA ASN A 27 -24.88 3.12 12.89
C ASN A 27 -24.22 3.18 14.28
N LYS A 28 -22.92 3.48 14.35
CA LYS A 28 -22.12 3.53 15.57
C LYS A 28 -22.01 2.19 16.31
N GLU A 29 -22.27 1.09 15.62
CA GLU A 29 -22.07 -0.25 16.15
C GLU A 29 -20.60 -0.63 16.09
N ASN A 30 -20.14 -1.35 17.11
CA ASN A 30 -18.75 -1.81 17.20
C ASN A 30 -18.65 -3.25 16.71
N ILE A 31 -17.79 -3.49 15.72
CA ILE A 31 -17.50 -4.81 15.18
C ILE A 31 -16.03 -5.12 15.43
N ASN A 32 -15.75 -6.25 16.09
CA ASN A 32 -14.38 -6.70 16.33
C ASN A 32 -14.00 -7.78 15.33
N ILE A 33 -12.93 -7.53 14.58
CA ILE A 33 -12.39 -8.46 13.58
C ILE A 33 -10.91 -8.73 13.87
N LYS A 34 -10.35 -9.75 13.23
CA LYS A 34 -8.92 -10.05 13.28
C LYS A 34 -8.32 -9.98 11.89
N LEU A 35 -7.27 -9.19 11.71
CA LEU A 35 -6.39 -9.31 10.55
C LEU A 35 -5.64 -10.63 10.64
N ILE A 36 -5.55 -11.36 9.54
CA ILE A 36 -4.91 -12.66 9.43
C ILE A 36 -4.09 -12.77 8.14
N ASP A 37 -2.98 -13.49 8.20
CA ASP A 37 -2.12 -13.72 7.04
C ASP A 37 -2.60 -14.91 6.18
N SER A 38 -1.97 -15.09 5.02
CA SER A 38 -2.31 -16.13 4.05
C SER A 38 -2.15 -17.56 4.59
N THR A 39 -1.18 -17.78 5.49
CA THR A 39 -0.95 -19.07 6.15
C THR A 39 -2.09 -19.40 7.09
N THR A 40 -2.52 -18.42 7.89
CA THR A 40 -3.65 -18.53 8.81
C THR A 40 -4.95 -18.75 8.05
N ILE A 41 -5.19 -18.03 6.95
CA ILE A 41 -6.34 -18.27 6.07
C ILE A 41 -6.35 -19.73 5.59
N SER A 42 -5.24 -20.22 5.04
CA SER A 42 -5.14 -21.59 4.51
C SER A 42 -5.40 -22.65 5.58
N ASN A 43 -4.87 -22.45 6.79
CA ASN A 43 -5.08 -23.33 7.94
C ASN A 43 -6.55 -23.33 8.39
N LEU A 44 -7.19 -22.15 8.45
CA LEU A 44 -8.60 -22.04 8.84
C LEU A 44 -9.53 -22.65 7.79
N VAL A 45 -9.30 -22.36 6.51
CA VAL A 45 -10.11 -22.92 5.40
C VAL A 45 -10.00 -24.44 5.37
N SER A 46 -8.80 -25.00 5.53
CA SER A 46 -8.63 -26.47 5.57
C SER A 46 -9.23 -27.10 6.83
N THR A 47 -8.99 -26.52 8.02
CA THR A 47 -9.45 -27.09 9.30
C THR A 47 -10.97 -27.03 9.45
N PHE A 48 -11.59 -25.95 8.99
CA PHE A 48 -13.02 -25.71 9.16
C PHE A 48 -13.81 -25.88 7.85
N ASN A 49 -13.24 -26.59 6.86
CA ASN A 49 -13.85 -26.86 5.55
C ASN A 49 -14.46 -25.61 4.90
N GLY A 50 -13.72 -24.51 4.90
CA GLY A 50 -14.16 -23.22 4.37
C GLY A 50 -14.56 -23.32 2.90
N LYS A 51 -15.74 -22.79 2.58
CA LYS A 51 -16.26 -22.74 1.20
C LYS A 51 -16.28 -21.31 0.72
N LYS A 52 -15.84 -21.09 -0.53
CA LYS A 52 -15.99 -19.81 -1.20
C LYS A 52 -17.48 -19.51 -1.37
N ASP A 53 -17.90 -18.30 -1.01
CA ASP A 53 -19.28 -17.83 -1.17
C ASP A 53 -19.30 -16.54 -1.99
N LEU A 54 -19.69 -16.68 -3.27
CA LEU A 54 -19.78 -15.57 -4.21
C LEU A 54 -20.88 -14.56 -3.88
N SER A 55 -21.92 -14.98 -3.14
CA SER A 55 -23.02 -14.08 -2.73
C SER A 55 -22.58 -13.08 -1.66
N LYS A 56 -21.50 -13.40 -0.93
CA LYS A 56 -20.89 -12.58 0.11
C LYS A 56 -19.67 -11.81 -0.38
N TYR A 57 -19.61 -11.52 -1.67
CA TYR A 57 -18.54 -10.72 -2.25
C TYR A 57 -18.53 -9.31 -1.64
N LYS A 58 -17.35 -8.88 -1.21
CA LYS A 58 -17.11 -7.51 -0.76
C LYS A 58 -16.30 -6.78 -1.82
N LYS A 59 -16.81 -5.63 -2.28
CA LYS A 59 -16.11 -4.80 -3.28
C LYS A 59 -14.66 -4.56 -2.82
N PHE A 60 -13.71 -4.61 -3.76
CA PHE A 60 -12.29 -4.36 -3.50
C PHE A 60 -11.62 -5.39 -2.59
N THR A 61 -12.12 -6.63 -2.62
CA THR A 61 -11.50 -7.77 -1.96
C THR A 61 -11.38 -8.91 -2.97
N SER A 62 -10.57 -9.92 -2.64
CA SER A 62 -10.37 -11.08 -3.51
C SER A 62 -11.57 -12.01 -3.44
N LYS A 63 -11.78 -12.65 -2.29
CA LYS A 63 -12.76 -13.72 -2.11
C LYS A 63 -13.23 -13.79 -0.67
N THR A 64 -14.44 -14.33 -0.50
CA THR A 64 -15.03 -14.55 0.82
C THR A 64 -15.20 -16.05 1.05
N PHE A 65 -14.76 -16.55 2.20
CA PHE A 65 -14.99 -17.91 2.66
C PHE A 65 -15.94 -17.93 3.86
N VAL A 66 -16.86 -18.88 3.86
CA VAL A 66 -17.67 -19.22 5.02
C VAL A 66 -17.14 -20.52 5.60
N LEU A 67 -16.75 -20.50 6.87
CA LEU A 67 -16.27 -21.66 7.61
C LEU A 67 -17.45 -22.44 8.21
N ASN A 68 -17.28 -23.75 8.42
CA ASN A 68 -18.32 -24.60 9.01
C ASN A 68 -18.71 -24.19 10.43
N ASP A 69 -17.85 -23.46 11.15
CA ASP A 69 -18.14 -22.90 12.47
C ASP A 69 -18.74 -21.49 12.41
N HIS A 70 -19.28 -21.11 11.26
CA HIS A 70 -19.99 -19.86 10.97
C HIS A 70 -19.14 -18.59 10.96
N ARG A 71 -17.83 -18.70 11.16
CA ARG A 71 -16.91 -17.58 10.93
C ARG A 71 -16.76 -17.30 9.43
N ILE A 72 -16.45 -16.06 9.10
CA ILE A 72 -16.29 -15.60 7.72
C ILE A 72 -14.89 -15.03 7.54
N ILE A 73 -14.24 -15.40 6.45
CA ILE A 73 -12.96 -14.82 6.05
C ILE A 73 -13.20 -13.97 4.81
N ILE A 74 -12.77 -12.72 4.84
CA ILE A 74 -12.65 -11.88 3.64
C ILE A 74 -11.16 -11.79 3.32
N GLU A 75 -10.75 -12.37 2.20
CA GLU A 75 -9.38 -12.34 1.72
C GLU A 75 -9.18 -11.14 0.78
N PHE A 76 -8.07 -10.44 0.93
CA PHE A 76 -7.64 -9.32 0.10
C PHE A 76 -6.77 -9.78 -1.07
N PHE A 77 -6.52 -8.89 -2.04
CA PHE A 77 -5.72 -9.22 -3.23
C PHE A 77 -4.27 -9.60 -2.92
N ASP A 78 -3.72 -9.15 -1.78
CA ASP A 78 -2.38 -9.54 -1.33
C ASP A 78 -2.32 -10.86 -0.55
N ARG A 79 -3.47 -11.54 -0.44
CA ARG A 79 -3.71 -12.81 0.28
C ARG A 79 -3.70 -12.69 1.80
N GLN A 80 -3.62 -11.49 2.36
CA GLN A 80 -4.03 -11.27 3.75
C GLN A 80 -5.55 -11.25 3.83
N GLY A 81 -6.12 -11.17 5.02
CA GLY A 81 -7.56 -11.11 5.16
C GLY A 81 -8.02 -10.69 6.54
N VAL A 82 -9.33 -10.67 6.71
CA VAL A 82 -9.99 -10.45 7.99
C VAL A 82 -10.85 -11.65 8.35
N LEU A 83 -10.76 -12.06 9.61
CA LEU A 83 -11.64 -13.03 10.23
C LEU A 83 -12.76 -12.30 10.98
N ILE A 84 -13.99 -12.61 10.61
CA ILE A 84 -15.23 -12.10 11.17
C ILE A 84 -15.91 -13.24 11.93
N ASN A 85 -16.45 -12.94 13.11
CA ASN A 85 -16.90 -13.96 14.04
C ASN A 85 -18.17 -14.69 13.58
N ASN A 86 -19.06 -14.01 12.86
CA ASN A 86 -20.37 -14.52 12.47
C ASN A 86 -21.02 -13.69 11.36
N GLU A 87 -22.14 -14.17 10.83
CA GLU A 87 -22.94 -13.53 9.80
C GLU A 87 -23.42 -12.12 10.18
N ASN A 88 -23.92 -11.96 11.40
CA ASN A 88 -24.47 -10.69 11.86
C ASN A 88 -23.39 -9.59 11.91
N ASP A 89 -22.16 -9.93 12.29
CA ASP A 89 -21.03 -9.00 12.22
C ASP A 89 -20.67 -8.67 10.76
N PHE A 90 -20.74 -9.64 9.85
CA PHE A 90 -20.50 -9.43 8.42
C PHE A 90 -21.54 -8.49 7.79
N ASP A 91 -22.82 -8.68 8.09
CA ASP A 91 -23.92 -7.85 7.57
C ASP A 91 -23.78 -6.38 7.98
N LYS A 92 -23.29 -6.13 9.21
CA LYS A 92 -23.01 -4.79 9.72
C LYS A 92 -21.86 -4.08 9.02
N LEU A 93 -21.04 -4.81 8.26
CA LEU A 93 -19.92 -4.28 7.49
C LEU A 93 -20.32 -3.94 6.06
N LYS A 94 -21.59 -3.99 5.66
CA LYS A 94 -22.02 -3.75 4.27
C LYS A 94 -21.44 -2.48 3.63
N GLU A 95 -21.49 -1.35 4.34
CA GLU A 95 -20.97 -0.03 3.90
C GLU A 95 -19.47 0.18 4.20
N VAL A 96 -18.85 -0.77 4.90
CA VAL A 96 -17.43 -0.67 5.26
C VAL A 96 -16.57 -1.12 4.09
N ARG A 97 -15.51 -0.39 3.78
CA ARG A 97 -14.46 -0.79 2.84
C ARG A 97 -13.14 -0.92 3.59
N PHE A 98 -12.39 -1.97 3.29
CA PHE A 98 -11.02 -2.11 3.78
C PHE A 98 -10.09 -1.30 2.89
N VAL A 99 -9.12 -0.64 3.51
CA VAL A 99 -8.15 0.19 2.81
C VAL A 99 -6.74 -0.22 3.23
N LYS A 100 -5.82 -0.20 2.28
CA LYS A 100 -4.40 -0.42 2.52
C LYS A 100 -3.67 0.90 2.30
N ASN A 101 -2.74 1.23 3.20
CA ASN A 101 -1.97 2.45 3.06
C ASN A 101 -1.25 2.52 1.70
N ARG A 102 -1.42 3.62 0.95
CA ARG A 102 -0.83 3.78 -0.38
C ARG A 102 0.45 4.60 -0.40
N ILE A 103 0.75 5.31 0.69
CA ILE A 103 1.87 6.25 0.75
C ILE A 103 3.19 5.46 0.79
N TRP A 104 4.10 5.72 -0.14
CA TRP A 104 5.27 4.87 -0.43
C TRP A 104 6.31 4.83 0.72
N ASN A 105 6.46 5.91 1.50
CA ASN A 105 7.41 5.99 2.60
C ASN A 105 6.82 5.59 3.97
N LEU A 106 5.56 5.15 4.00
CA LEU A 106 4.86 4.77 5.22
C LEU A 106 4.60 3.27 5.31
N LYS A 107 4.63 2.74 6.53
CA LYS A 107 4.34 1.32 6.81
C LYS A 107 3.00 0.94 6.23
N LYS A 108 2.96 -0.17 5.51
CA LYS A 108 1.69 -0.68 5.01
C LYS A 108 0.89 -1.28 6.15
N ASN A 109 -0.28 -0.71 6.37
CA ASN A 109 -1.27 -1.23 7.28
C ASN A 109 -2.60 -1.42 6.55
N ILE A 110 -3.45 -2.26 7.13
CA ILE A 110 -4.83 -2.43 6.70
C ILE A 110 -5.68 -1.70 7.72
N SER A 111 -6.60 -0.88 7.22
CA SER A 111 -7.58 -0.12 7.99
C SER A 111 -8.94 -0.23 7.29
N TYR A 112 -9.87 0.64 7.65
CA TYR A 112 -11.20 0.68 7.05
C TYR A 112 -11.69 2.10 6.81
N LYS A 113 -12.73 2.23 6.00
CA LYS A 113 -13.58 3.41 5.93
C LYS A 113 -15.04 2.98 5.79
N THR A 114 -15.97 3.82 6.19
CA THR A 114 -17.39 3.66 5.88
C THR A 114 -17.68 4.55 4.69
N GLU A 115 -18.07 3.96 3.57
CA GLU A 115 -18.44 4.69 2.36
C GLU A 115 -19.84 5.30 2.55
N LEU A 116 -19.96 6.60 2.26
CA LEU A 116 -21.22 7.32 2.35
C LEU A 116 -21.53 7.95 1.00
N ASN A 117 -22.81 8.13 0.70
CA ASN A 117 -23.18 9.13 -0.29
C ASN A 117 -23.01 10.54 0.30
N PHE A 118 -22.87 11.54 -0.57
CA PHE A 118 -22.57 12.90 -0.15
C PHE A 118 -23.64 13.49 0.79
N GLU A 119 -24.92 13.20 0.52
CA GLU A 119 -26.06 13.67 1.33
C GLU A 119 -26.07 13.06 2.74
N GLN A 120 -25.69 11.79 2.89
CA GLN A 120 -25.48 11.17 4.20
C GLN A 120 -24.39 11.90 4.98
N GLY A 121 -23.28 12.23 4.32
CA GLY A 121 -22.20 13.01 4.93
C GLY A 121 -22.64 14.40 5.41
N LEU A 122 -23.44 15.12 4.61
CA LEU A 122 -24.01 16.41 5.00
C LEU A 122 -24.93 16.30 6.22
N LYS A 123 -25.83 15.30 6.25
CA LYS A 123 -26.72 15.04 7.39
C LYS A 123 -25.94 14.77 8.67
N ILE A 124 -24.85 14.02 8.60
CA ILE A 124 -23.98 13.75 9.76
C ILE A 124 -23.33 15.04 10.24
N ARG A 125 -22.79 15.85 9.32
CA ARG A 125 -22.21 17.16 9.66
C ARG A 125 -23.21 18.07 10.37
N GLU A 126 -24.45 18.13 9.89
CA GLU A 126 -25.50 18.99 10.45
C GLU A 126 -26.03 18.50 11.80
N SER A 127 -26.22 17.19 11.94
CA SER A 127 -26.79 16.58 13.15
C SER A 127 -25.77 16.46 14.29
N GLU A 128 -24.55 16.02 14.01
CA GLU A 128 -23.52 15.81 15.03
C GLU A 128 -22.73 17.08 15.36
N LYS A 129 -22.72 18.06 14.44
CA LYS A 129 -21.94 19.31 14.50
C LYS A 129 -20.46 19.06 14.87
N PRO A 130 -19.74 18.25 14.07
CA PRO A 130 -18.36 17.87 14.39
C PRO A 130 -17.38 19.05 14.28
N GLU A 131 -16.23 18.91 14.96
CA GLU A 131 -15.16 19.91 14.92
C GLU A 131 -14.51 19.93 13.53
N LYS A 132 -14.48 21.09 12.86
CA LYS A 132 -13.80 21.24 11.58
C LYS A 132 -12.29 21.37 11.80
N LEU A 133 -11.51 20.53 11.12
CA LEU A 133 -10.05 20.57 11.18
C LEU A 133 -9.51 21.55 10.13
N SER A 134 -9.44 22.83 10.51
CA SER A 134 -9.11 23.96 9.62
C SER A 134 -7.71 23.94 9.01
N LYS A 135 -6.81 23.09 9.51
CA LYS A 135 -5.44 22.96 8.98
C LYS A 135 -5.39 22.36 7.57
N PHE A 136 -6.45 21.70 7.12
CA PHE A 136 -6.50 21.04 5.81
C PHE A 136 -7.17 21.94 4.76
N LYS A 137 -6.42 22.25 3.71
CA LYS A 137 -6.85 23.07 2.56
C LYS A 137 -6.60 22.37 1.23
N GLU A 138 -7.19 22.83 0.15
CA GLU A 138 -6.81 22.39 -1.18
C GLU A 138 -5.37 22.83 -1.49
N ILE A 139 -4.58 21.98 -2.15
CA ILE A 139 -3.22 22.35 -2.57
C ILE A 139 -3.25 23.49 -3.60
N TYR A 140 -4.24 23.46 -4.50
CA TYR A 140 -4.39 24.41 -5.61
C TYR A 140 -5.54 25.42 -5.40
N GLY A 141 -5.88 25.75 -4.16
CA GLY A 141 -6.93 26.71 -3.85
C GLY A 141 -6.97 27.15 -2.39
N ASP A 142 -7.68 28.24 -2.11
CA ASP A 142 -7.87 28.73 -0.74
C ASP A 142 -9.03 28.06 0.00
N SER A 143 -9.73 27.14 -0.67
CA SER A 143 -10.86 26.39 -0.11
C SER A 143 -10.38 25.41 0.95
N SER A 144 -10.96 25.50 2.14
CA SER A 144 -10.77 24.49 3.18
C SER A 144 -11.41 23.17 2.77
N LEU A 145 -10.71 22.06 2.96
CA LEU A 145 -11.28 20.73 2.74
C LEU A 145 -12.32 20.41 3.84
N GLY A 146 -13.34 19.63 3.48
CA GLY A 146 -14.40 19.18 4.38
C GLY A 146 -13.94 18.09 5.35
N VAL A 147 -12.92 18.35 6.17
CA VAL A 147 -12.38 17.40 7.16
C VAL A 147 -12.91 17.74 8.55
N TYR A 148 -13.61 16.79 9.17
CA TYR A 148 -14.25 16.99 10.47
C TYR A 148 -13.97 15.83 11.44
N LYS A 149 -13.73 16.15 12.71
CA LYS A 149 -13.57 15.17 13.78
C LYS A 149 -14.91 14.93 14.48
N LEU A 150 -15.43 13.71 14.36
CA LEU A 150 -16.65 13.25 15.01
C LEU A 150 -16.44 13.04 16.52
N ARG A 151 -17.53 12.97 17.30
CA ARG A 151 -17.48 12.78 18.76
C ARG A 151 -16.80 11.48 19.19
N ASN A 152 -16.87 10.45 18.36
CA ASN A 152 -16.20 9.16 18.58
C ASN A 152 -14.75 9.14 18.06
N ASN A 153 -14.17 10.30 17.75
CA ASN A 153 -12.83 10.51 17.17
C ASN A 153 -12.62 10.02 15.73
N GLN A 154 -13.63 9.44 15.08
CA GLN A 154 -13.57 9.16 13.64
C GLN A 154 -13.53 10.47 12.84
N ILE A 155 -13.04 10.40 11.62
CA ILE A 155 -12.91 11.54 10.71
C ILE A 155 -13.98 11.44 9.63
N LEU A 156 -14.88 12.42 9.58
CA LEU A 156 -15.77 12.62 8.44
C LEU A 156 -15.02 13.45 7.39
N PHE A 157 -14.96 12.95 6.17
CA PHE A 157 -14.43 13.67 5.02
C PHE A 157 -15.55 13.91 4.00
N LEU A 158 -15.68 15.16 3.57
CA LEU A 158 -16.59 15.62 2.53
C LEU A 158 -15.77 16.32 1.45
N ASN A 159 -15.91 15.86 0.21
CA ASN A 159 -15.28 16.48 -0.95
C ASN A 159 -16.36 16.73 -2.02
N ASP A 160 -16.56 17.98 -2.38
CA ASP A 160 -17.47 18.42 -3.45
C ASP A 160 -16.73 19.00 -4.66
N TYR A 161 -15.41 18.87 -4.69
CA TYR A 161 -14.58 19.36 -5.79
C TYR A 161 -14.72 18.51 -7.06
N GLY A 162 -14.79 19.16 -8.21
CA GLY A 162 -14.83 18.52 -9.53
C GLY A 162 -16.17 17.88 -9.87
N THR A 163 -16.15 16.81 -10.68
CA THR A 163 -17.35 16.14 -11.19
C THR A 163 -17.90 15.01 -10.30
N LYS A 164 -17.16 14.59 -9.27
CA LYS A 164 -17.56 13.50 -8.37
C LYS A 164 -17.53 13.96 -6.91
N LYS A 165 -18.72 14.10 -6.32
CA LYS A 165 -18.89 14.31 -4.88
C LYS A 165 -18.56 13.04 -4.11
N TYR A 166 -17.83 13.16 -3.01
CA TYR A 166 -17.44 12.04 -2.14
C TYR A 166 -17.69 12.35 -0.66
N ALA A 167 -18.13 11.33 0.07
CA ALA A 167 -18.20 11.36 1.52
C ALA A 167 -17.77 10.02 2.12
N GLY A 168 -17.09 10.07 3.26
CA GLY A 168 -16.69 8.86 3.98
C GLY A 168 -16.31 9.13 5.42
N ILE A 169 -16.43 8.10 6.26
CA ILE A 169 -15.96 8.13 7.64
C ILE A 169 -14.74 7.22 7.77
N TYR A 170 -13.64 7.79 8.23
CA TYR A 170 -12.37 7.12 8.47
C TYR A 170 -12.14 6.95 9.98
N PRO A 171 -11.46 5.89 10.43
CA PRO A 171 -11.13 5.71 11.83
C PRO A 171 -10.21 6.81 12.37
N ASP A 172 -9.32 7.34 11.51
CA ASP A 172 -8.34 8.36 11.86
C ASP A 172 -7.84 9.13 10.62
N LEU A 173 -7.05 10.18 10.87
CA LEU A 173 -6.43 11.00 9.83
C LEU A 173 -5.37 10.24 9.03
N LYS A 174 -4.71 9.22 9.60
CA LYS A 174 -3.69 8.43 8.91
C LYS A 174 -4.31 7.64 7.77
N THR A 175 -5.47 7.05 8.04
CA THR A 175 -6.25 6.30 7.07
C THR A 175 -6.82 7.23 5.99
N LEU A 176 -7.33 8.40 6.35
CA LEU A 176 -7.77 9.41 5.39
C LEU A 176 -6.60 9.85 4.48
N ALA A 177 -5.46 10.20 5.07
CA ALA A 177 -4.25 10.59 4.34
C ALA A 177 -3.81 9.53 3.33
N SER A 178 -3.98 8.24 3.66
CA SER A 178 -3.59 7.17 2.75
C SER A 178 -4.41 7.06 1.46
N GLU A 179 -5.57 7.70 1.41
CA GLU A 179 -6.48 7.68 0.26
C GLU A 179 -6.64 9.07 -0.39
N GLU A 180 -6.27 10.16 0.29
CA GLU A 180 -6.45 11.53 -0.18
C GLU A 180 -5.12 12.29 -0.24
N ILE A 181 -4.63 12.55 -1.46
CA ILE A 181 -3.32 13.17 -1.68
C ILE A 181 -3.17 14.54 -1.01
N ASN A 182 -4.19 15.41 -1.09
CA ASN A 182 -4.19 16.72 -0.41
C ASN A 182 -3.98 16.57 1.11
N ILE A 183 -4.61 15.55 1.70
CA ILE A 183 -4.50 15.28 3.14
C ILE A 183 -3.15 14.64 3.45
N SER A 184 -2.68 13.72 2.61
CA SER A 184 -1.36 13.09 2.73
C SER A 184 -0.25 14.12 2.79
N GLU A 185 -0.23 15.04 1.82
CA GLU A 185 0.81 16.06 1.75
C GLU A 185 0.80 16.92 3.02
N GLN A 186 -0.34 17.45 3.43
CA GLN A 186 -0.39 18.29 4.64
C GLN A 186 -0.17 17.53 5.95
N TYR A 187 -0.42 16.21 5.99
CA TYR A 187 -0.27 15.40 7.20
C TYR A 187 1.13 14.81 7.35
N TYR A 188 1.77 14.40 6.26
CA TYR A 188 3.07 13.71 6.23
C TYR A 188 4.18 14.49 5.51
N SER A 189 3.86 15.27 4.48
CA SER A 189 4.83 16.05 3.68
C SER A 189 4.88 17.49 4.20
N SER A 190 5.80 17.77 5.12
CA SER A 190 6.17 19.17 5.32
C SER A 190 7.04 19.63 4.17
N ASP A 191 6.86 20.87 3.70
CA ASP A 191 7.83 21.58 2.83
C ASP A 191 9.19 21.83 3.52
N ASP A 192 9.35 21.37 4.76
CA ASP A 192 10.55 21.51 5.59
C ASP A 192 10.91 20.11 6.13
N GLU A 193 11.90 19.48 5.50
CA GLU A 193 12.46 18.20 5.93
C GLU A 193 12.91 18.23 7.41
N GLU A 194 13.20 19.41 7.97
CA GLU A 194 13.57 19.59 9.37
C GLU A 194 12.42 19.28 10.34
N ILE A 195 11.15 19.30 9.92
CA ILE A 195 10.01 18.96 10.80
C ILE A 195 10.09 17.49 11.26
N LEU A 196 10.36 16.56 10.35
CA LEU A 196 10.50 15.14 10.71
C LEU A 196 11.71 14.93 11.62
N MET A 197 12.80 15.65 11.36
CA MET A 197 14.00 15.62 12.21
C MET A 197 13.71 16.15 13.63
N LYS A 198 12.95 17.25 13.75
CA LYS A 198 12.52 17.83 15.05
C LYS A 198 11.59 16.88 15.80
N LYS A 199 10.64 16.23 15.11
CA LYS A 199 9.79 15.18 15.71
C LYS A 199 10.65 14.05 16.28
N LEU A 200 11.58 13.54 15.46
CA LEU A 200 12.51 12.49 15.87
C LEU A 200 13.36 12.92 17.09
N ALA A 201 13.92 14.12 17.05
CA ALA A 201 14.69 14.71 18.14
C ALA A 201 13.85 14.88 19.41
N SER A 202 12.57 15.24 19.31
CA SER A 202 11.66 15.38 20.46
C SER A 202 11.23 14.05 21.09
N GLY A 203 11.58 12.91 20.48
CA GLY A 203 11.26 11.58 21.00
C GLY A 203 10.07 10.89 20.33
N ASP A 204 9.57 11.40 19.20
CA ASP A 204 8.70 10.63 18.30
C ASP A 204 9.55 9.65 17.49
N ALA A 205 9.17 8.38 17.42
CA ALA A 205 9.96 7.37 16.70
C ALA A 205 9.50 7.16 15.26
N LEU A 206 8.55 7.99 14.78
CA LEU A 206 8.04 7.94 13.41
C LEU A 206 7.54 6.53 13.04
N THR A 207 6.85 5.86 13.98
CA THR A 207 6.47 4.43 13.84
C THR A 207 5.55 4.13 12.67
N ASP A 208 4.93 5.16 12.09
CA ASP A 208 4.11 5.05 10.90
C ASP A 208 4.94 4.95 9.61
N PHE A 209 6.23 5.31 9.65
CA PHE A 209 7.11 5.31 8.50
C PHE A 209 7.79 3.95 8.33
N GLU A 210 7.98 3.52 7.08
CA GLU A 210 8.82 2.36 6.78
C GLU A 210 10.23 2.57 7.37
N PRO A 211 10.98 1.51 7.75
CA PRO A 211 12.39 1.56 8.12
C PRO A 211 13.26 2.00 6.94
N ASN A 212 13.07 3.24 6.51
CA ASN A 212 13.75 3.89 5.41
C ASN A 212 14.69 4.95 5.98
N GLU A 213 15.58 5.42 5.11
CA GLU A 213 16.66 6.36 5.42
C GLU A 213 16.06 7.72 5.79
N HIS A 214 15.75 7.92 7.08
CA HIS A 214 15.32 9.21 7.60
C HIS A 214 16.51 10.14 7.64
N LEU A 215 16.46 11.22 6.87
CA LEU A 215 17.45 12.27 6.93
C LEU A 215 17.47 12.92 8.32
N VAL A 216 18.65 13.25 8.83
CA VAL A 216 18.83 13.92 10.11
C VAL A 216 20.07 14.83 10.11
N TYR A 217 19.92 16.03 10.65
CA TYR A 217 21.10 16.87 10.90
C TYR A 217 21.88 16.40 12.14
N PRO A 218 23.22 16.46 12.13
CA PRO A 218 24.08 16.11 13.26
C PRO A 218 23.70 16.80 14.57
N LYS A 219 23.19 18.04 14.50
CA LYS A 219 22.73 18.82 15.67
C LYS A 219 21.61 18.12 16.45
N TYR A 220 20.84 17.24 15.83
CA TYR A 220 19.72 16.53 16.46
C TYR A 220 20.11 15.19 17.08
N ILE A 221 21.28 14.63 16.78
CA ILE A 221 21.67 13.28 17.23
C ILE A 221 21.71 13.17 18.76
N ALA A 222 22.26 14.18 19.43
CA ALA A 222 22.34 14.19 20.89
C ALA A 222 20.94 14.14 21.55
N ASP A 223 20.00 14.92 21.01
CA ASP A 223 18.61 14.94 21.49
C ASP A 223 17.89 13.63 21.18
N ILE A 224 18.13 13.03 20.00
CA ILE A 224 17.57 11.72 19.63
C ILE A 224 18.05 10.66 20.63
N ILE A 225 19.37 10.56 20.88
CA ILE A 225 19.94 9.59 21.82
C ILE A 225 19.33 9.77 23.22
N LYS A 226 19.22 11.02 23.67
CA LYS A 226 18.67 11.36 24.99
C LYS A 226 17.18 11.04 25.09
N ASN A 227 16.36 11.54 24.17
CA ASN A 227 14.89 11.52 24.27
C ASN A 227 14.29 10.15 23.92
N HIS A 228 15.01 9.31 23.18
CA HIS A 228 14.69 7.89 22.97
C HIS A 228 15.39 6.96 23.95
N LYS A 229 16.30 7.46 24.80
CA LYS A 229 17.12 6.65 25.73
C LYS A 229 17.82 5.51 24.99
N LEU A 230 18.57 5.88 23.95
CA LEU A 230 19.25 4.94 23.06
C LEU A 230 20.48 4.33 23.75
N GLU A 231 20.54 3.00 23.76
CA GLU A 231 21.69 2.24 24.24
C GLU A 231 22.38 1.54 23.09
N LEU A 232 23.70 1.72 22.98
CA LEU A 232 24.49 1.10 21.92
C LEU A 232 24.46 -0.43 22.04
N ILE A 233 24.13 -1.11 20.94
CA ILE A 233 24.06 -2.57 20.83
C ILE A 233 25.23 -3.10 20.01
N GLU A 234 25.47 -2.51 18.84
CA GLU A 234 26.51 -2.96 17.91
C GLU A 234 27.06 -1.75 17.16
N GLN A 235 28.37 -1.70 17.00
CA GLN A 235 29.02 -0.71 16.16
C GLN A 235 29.23 -1.28 14.76
N LYS A 236 29.37 -0.39 13.76
CA LYS A 236 29.83 -0.77 12.42
C LYS A 236 28.88 -1.71 11.68
N VAL A 237 27.58 -1.46 11.79
CA VAL A 237 26.54 -2.23 11.10
C VAL A 237 26.34 -1.69 9.70
N TYR A 238 26.43 -2.59 8.70
CA TYR A 238 26.21 -2.29 7.29
C TYR A 238 24.85 -2.80 6.83
N ILE A 239 24.05 -1.93 6.22
CA ILE A 239 22.83 -2.26 5.48
C ILE A 239 22.79 -1.41 4.21
N LYS A 240 22.42 -1.95 3.05
CA LYS A 240 22.52 -1.24 1.77
C LYS A 240 23.86 -0.47 1.63
N GLU A 241 23.86 0.77 1.14
CA GLU A 241 25.04 1.65 1.09
C GLU A 241 25.34 2.35 2.44
N PHE A 242 24.54 2.07 3.47
CA PHE A 242 24.59 2.68 4.79
C PHE A 242 25.53 1.94 5.75
N TYR A 243 26.21 2.69 6.61
CA TYR A 243 27.05 2.19 7.69
C TYR A 243 26.86 3.03 8.96
N GLY A 244 26.65 2.38 10.11
CA GLY A 244 26.39 3.13 11.33
C GLY A 244 26.42 2.32 12.62
N ASN A 245 26.03 2.98 13.70
CA ASN A 245 25.93 2.40 15.03
C ASN A 245 24.48 2.02 15.32
N LEU A 246 24.27 0.79 15.76
CA LEU A 246 22.97 0.25 16.13
C LEU A 246 22.72 0.47 17.61
N TYR A 247 21.62 1.13 17.93
CA TYR A 247 21.14 1.37 19.27
C TYR A 247 19.80 0.68 19.50
N LYS A 248 19.46 0.41 20.76
CA LYS A 248 18.13 0.03 21.21
C LYS A 248 17.55 1.12 22.09
N SER A 249 16.34 1.55 21.76
CA SER A 249 15.59 2.49 22.57
C SER A 249 15.03 1.80 23.80
N LYS A 250 15.44 2.24 24.99
CA LYS A 250 14.80 1.81 26.25
C LYS A 250 13.36 2.33 26.38
N ARG A 251 12.99 3.35 25.61
CA ARG A 251 11.67 3.98 25.69
C ARG A 251 10.57 3.16 24.99
N ASN A 252 10.86 2.66 23.80
CA ASN A 252 9.86 1.98 22.96
C ASN A 252 10.32 0.60 22.45
N GLY A 253 11.54 0.17 22.77
CA GLY A 253 12.08 -1.14 22.39
C GLY A 253 12.59 -1.23 20.95
N LEU A 254 12.42 -0.18 20.14
CA LEU A 254 12.83 -0.11 18.74
C LEU A 254 14.35 -0.03 18.61
N TYR A 255 14.85 -0.38 17.44
CA TYR A 255 16.27 -0.37 17.10
C TYR A 255 16.58 0.78 16.14
N PHE A 256 17.49 1.67 16.53
CA PHE A 256 17.88 2.85 15.77
C PHE A 256 19.27 2.60 15.21
N LEU A 257 19.39 2.55 13.90
CA LEU A 257 20.67 2.48 13.22
C LEU A 257 21.00 3.87 12.69
N ILE A 258 22.00 4.51 13.30
CA ILE A 258 22.35 5.92 13.08
C ILE A 258 23.70 6.00 12.37
N ASP A 259 23.75 6.79 11.30
CA ASP A 259 24.95 7.00 10.52
C ASP A 259 26.08 7.65 11.35
N GLU A 260 27.33 7.31 11.02
CA GLU A 260 28.50 7.97 11.63
C GLU A 260 28.83 9.30 10.94
N ILE A 261 29.00 10.36 11.74
CA ILE A 261 29.30 11.75 11.32
C ILE A 261 30.57 11.90 10.42
N ASN A 262 31.39 10.84 10.32
CA ASN A 262 32.70 10.83 9.68
C ASN A 262 32.77 9.94 8.43
N GLN A 263 31.65 9.56 7.81
CA GLN A 263 31.68 8.79 6.57
C GLN A 263 32.42 9.50 5.43
N LYS A 264 33.17 8.73 4.63
CA LYS A 264 33.90 9.19 3.44
C LYS A 264 32.99 9.38 2.22
N ASN A 265 31.80 8.77 2.22
CA ASN A 265 30.87 8.70 1.08
C ASN A 265 29.53 9.44 1.32
N GLY A 266 29.26 9.94 2.53
CA GLY A 266 28.14 10.86 2.75
C GLY A 266 28.55 12.26 2.27
N SER A 267 27.95 12.74 1.18
CA SER A 267 28.00 14.12 0.63
C SER A 267 29.08 15.01 1.27
N GLY A 268 30.32 14.76 0.85
CA GLY A 268 31.52 15.33 1.44
C GLY A 268 31.46 16.85 1.65
N SER A 269 31.86 17.27 2.85
CA SER A 269 32.33 18.62 3.22
C SER A 269 31.40 19.84 3.08
N VAL A 270 30.22 19.76 2.45
CA VAL A 270 29.37 20.96 2.21
C VAL A 270 28.05 20.94 3.01
N MET A 271 27.45 19.77 3.24
CA MET A 271 26.25 19.63 4.09
C MET A 271 26.23 18.21 4.67
N LYS A 272 26.53 18.06 5.96
CA LYS A 272 26.48 16.75 6.63
C LYS A 272 25.04 16.42 7.02
N ILE A 273 24.22 16.00 6.07
CA ILE A 273 22.94 15.33 6.39
C ILE A 273 23.27 13.85 6.59
N LEU A 274 22.85 13.30 7.72
CA LEU A 274 23.04 11.91 8.09
C LEU A 274 21.74 11.14 7.86
N GLU A 275 21.79 9.82 7.98
CA GLU A 275 20.62 8.95 7.90
C GLU A 275 20.37 8.19 9.20
N ILE A 276 19.10 7.90 9.47
CA ILE A 276 18.65 7.02 10.57
C ILE A 276 17.65 6.01 10.01
N ASN A 277 17.89 4.74 10.28
CA ASN A 277 16.95 3.66 10.01
C ASN A 277 16.37 3.14 11.33
N ILE A 278 15.03 3.02 11.43
CA ILE A 278 14.35 2.62 12.68
C ILE A 278 13.62 1.29 12.45
N PHE A 279 14.06 0.24 13.14
CA PHE A 279 13.53 -1.12 13.01
C PHE A 279 12.71 -1.52 14.23
N ASP A 280 11.67 -2.33 14.01
CA ASP A 280 10.82 -2.84 15.09
C ASP A 280 11.55 -3.87 15.95
N ASN A 281 12.43 -4.68 15.35
CA ASN A 281 13.17 -5.71 16.07
C ASN A 281 14.55 -5.99 15.45
N LEU A 282 15.38 -6.74 16.18
CA LEU A 282 16.73 -7.07 15.76
C LEU A 282 16.78 -8.00 14.54
N ILE A 283 15.76 -8.85 14.33
CA ILE A 283 15.70 -9.78 13.20
C ILE A 283 15.61 -8.98 11.89
N ASP A 284 14.84 -7.91 11.86
CA ASP A 284 14.73 -7.03 10.69
C ASP A 284 16.08 -6.40 10.32
N VAL A 285 16.84 -5.95 11.32
CA VAL A 285 18.21 -5.46 11.12
C VAL A 285 19.11 -6.54 10.50
N ARG A 286 18.99 -7.80 10.97
CA ARG A 286 19.78 -8.92 10.42
C ARG A 286 19.37 -9.28 9.01
N ASN A 287 18.08 -9.24 8.71
CA ASN A 287 17.55 -9.46 7.37
C ASN A 287 18.05 -8.38 6.40
N ALA A 288 18.02 -7.11 6.81
CA ALA A 288 18.56 -6.00 6.02
C ALA A 288 20.06 -6.18 5.72
N LYS A 289 20.87 -6.54 6.72
CA LYS A 289 22.31 -6.84 6.57
C LYS A 289 22.56 -8.01 5.62
N LYS A 290 21.77 -9.09 5.75
CA LYS A 290 21.86 -10.28 4.88
C LYS A 290 21.50 -9.95 3.43
N ASN A 291 20.43 -9.18 3.23
CA ASN A 291 20.01 -8.72 1.90
C ASN A 291 21.11 -7.89 1.25
N TYR A 292 21.64 -6.88 1.95
CA TYR A 292 22.75 -6.10 1.42
C TYR A 292 23.94 -6.97 0.98
N THR A 293 24.41 -7.86 1.84
CA THR A 293 25.54 -8.75 1.54
C THR A 293 25.30 -9.58 0.27
N LYS A 294 24.05 -9.98 0.02
CA LYS A 294 23.65 -10.77 -1.16
C LYS A 294 23.59 -9.95 -2.46
N PHE A 295 23.33 -8.65 -2.37
CA PHE A 295 22.99 -7.81 -3.52
C PHE A 295 23.99 -6.69 -3.80
N LYS A 296 24.94 -6.40 -2.89
CA LYS A 296 25.91 -5.30 -3.02
C LYS A 296 26.73 -5.29 -4.31
N ASP A 297 26.99 -6.46 -4.90
CA ASP A 297 27.78 -6.62 -6.12
C ASP A 297 26.90 -6.83 -7.37
N LYS A 298 25.57 -6.71 -7.23
CA LYS A 298 24.64 -6.84 -8.36
C LYS A 298 24.26 -5.45 -8.87
N PRO A 299 24.54 -5.14 -10.14
CA PRO A 299 24.10 -3.87 -10.71
C PRO A 299 22.58 -3.78 -10.71
N PHE A 300 22.04 -2.69 -10.17
CA PHE A 300 20.62 -2.34 -10.27
C PHE A 300 20.49 -1.29 -11.39
N PHE A 301 20.21 -1.75 -12.62
CA PHE A 301 19.96 -0.85 -13.74
C PHE A 301 18.47 -0.83 -14.11
N LEU A 302 17.98 0.39 -14.36
CA LEU A 302 16.65 0.70 -14.90
C LEU A 302 16.37 0.05 -16.26
N GLU A 303 17.41 -0.33 -17.01
CA GLU A 303 17.32 -1.06 -18.29
C GLU A 303 16.65 -2.45 -18.17
N ASN A 304 16.41 -2.95 -16.96
CA ASN A 304 15.79 -4.27 -16.74
C ASN A 304 14.27 -4.33 -16.91
N PHE A 305 13.55 -3.20 -16.98
CA PHE A 305 12.08 -3.20 -16.90
C PHE A 305 11.40 -3.86 -18.11
N TYR A 306 11.73 -3.39 -19.31
CA TYR A 306 11.24 -3.98 -20.55
C TYR A 306 12.13 -5.13 -21.04
N GLN A 307 13.33 -5.31 -20.47
CA GLN A 307 14.22 -6.40 -20.84
C GLN A 307 13.54 -7.76 -20.72
N LYS A 308 12.78 -8.01 -19.64
CA LYS A 308 12.07 -9.30 -19.46
C LYS A 308 10.98 -9.50 -20.50
N ILE A 309 10.22 -8.45 -20.80
CA ILE A 309 9.18 -8.47 -21.84
C ILE A 309 9.81 -8.71 -23.22
N SER A 310 10.85 -7.96 -23.55
CA SER A 310 11.62 -8.07 -24.80
C SER A 310 12.22 -9.47 -24.96
N ASN A 311 12.86 -10.00 -23.91
CA ASN A 311 13.47 -11.33 -23.94
C ASN A 311 12.44 -12.46 -24.11
N GLN A 312 11.27 -12.33 -23.48
CA GLN A 312 10.26 -13.38 -23.47
C GLN A 312 9.32 -13.33 -24.69
N TYR A 313 8.95 -12.13 -25.13
CA TYR A 313 7.93 -11.94 -26.17
C TYR A 313 8.47 -11.22 -27.40
N GLY A 314 9.41 -10.29 -27.22
CA GLY A 314 10.02 -9.51 -28.29
C GLY A 314 8.97 -8.85 -29.20
N LYS A 315 9.24 -8.84 -30.51
CA LYS A 315 8.32 -8.40 -31.57
C LYS A 315 6.96 -9.10 -31.59
N ASP A 316 6.86 -10.27 -30.95
CA ASP A 316 5.67 -11.12 -30.97
C ASP A 316 4.73 -10.85 -29.79
N PHE A 317 5.03 -9.88 -28.91
CA PHE A 317 4.15 -9.48 -27.78
C PHE A 317 2.65 -9.39 -28.14
N PRO A 318 2.23 -8.79 -29.26
CA PRO A 318 0.81 -8.70 -29.62
C PRO A 318 0.10 -10.07 -29.69
N LYS A 319 0.82 -11.14 -30.04
CA LYS A 319 0.27 -12.50 -30.11
C LYS A 319 -0.01 -13.12 -28.74
N TYR A 320 0.60 -12.58 -27.69
CA TYR A 320 0.49 -13.09 -26.32
C TYR A 320 -0.48 -12.31 -25.44
N VAL A 321 -1.08 -11.21 -25.94
CA VAL A 321 -1.96 -10.31 -25.16
C VAL A 321 -3.06 -11.07 -24.42
N THR A 322 -3.84 -11.92 -25.11
CA THR A 322 -4.90 -12.71 -24.47
C THR A 322 -4.35 -13.63 -23.37
N GLN A 323 -3.27 -14.36 -23.67
CA GLN A 323 -2.64 -15.28 -22.71
C GLN A 323 -2.05 -14.56 -21.50
N LEU A 324 -1.59 -13.32 -21.68
CA LEU A 324 -1.09 -12.47 -20.60
C LEU A 324 -2.24 -12.04 -19.69
N ILE A 325 -3.35 -11.59 -20.28
CA ILE A 325 -4.56 -11.21 -19.52
C ILE A 325 -5.10 -12.39 -18.71
N ASP A 326 -5.15 -13.59 -19.29
CA ASP A 326 -5.66 -14.81 -18.63
C ASP A 326 -4.85 -15.20 -17.37
N LYS A 327 -3.62 -14.69 -17.21
CA LYS A 327 -2.79 -14.94 -16.03
C LYS A 327 -3.11 -13.98 -14.86
N LEU A 328 -3.68 -12.81 -15.13
CA LEU A 328 -3.94 -11.78 -14.11
C LEU A 328 -4.73 -12.29 -12.90
N PRO A 329 -5.85 -13.01 -13.07
CA PRO A 329 -6.64 -13.50 -11.94
C PRO A 329 -5.81 -14.27 -10.91
N LYS A 330 -4.92 -15.14 -11.40
CA LYS A 330 -4.06 -15.95 -10.54
C LYS A 330 -2.95 -15.14 -9.88
N ILE A 331 -2.28 -14.26 -10.65
CA ILE A 331 -1.12 -13.50 -10.18
C ILE A 331 -1.55 -12.49 -9.11
N LEU A 332 -2.63 -11.74 -9.36
CA LEU A 332 -3.12 -10.68 -8.49
C LEU A 332 -4.24 -11.12 -7.53
N ASN A 333 -4.54 -12.43 -7.50
CA ASN A 333 -5.58 -13.01 -6.64
C ASN A 333 -6.96 -12.37 -6.88
N ILE A 334 -7.31 -12.14 -8.15
CA ILE A 334 -8.61 -11.59 -8.56
C ILE A 334 -9.51 -12.77 -8.96
N GLU A 335 -10.77 -12.73 -8.56
CA GLU A 335 -11.77 -13.67 -9.07
C GLU A 335 -12.10 -13.32 -10.51
N ILE A 336 -12.05 -14.31 -11.41
CA ILE A 336 -12.12 -14.08 -12.86
C ILE A 336 -13.41 -13.35 -13.27
N GLU A 337 -14.50 -13.58 -12.54
CA GLU A 337 -15.80 -12.94 -12.78
C GLU A 337 -15.79 -11.44 -12.48
N ASN A 338 -14.79 -10.95 -11.73
CA ASN A 338 -14.63 -9.54 -11.38
C ASN A 338 -13.64 -8.79 -12.29
N LEU A 339 -12.91 -9.48 -13.18
CA LEU A 339 -11.96 -8.87 -14.11
C LEU A 339 -12.60 -8.67 -15.50
N THR A 340 -13.59 -7.78 -15.56
CA THR A 340 -14.34 -7.42 -16.78
C THR A 340 -13.65 -6.30 -17.56
N PHE A 341 -13.88 -6.19 -18.87
CA PHE A 341 -13.34 -5.07 -19.69
C PHE A 341 -14.23 -3.82 -19.65
N ASP A 342 -14.71 -3.46 -18.46
CA ASP A 342 -15.47 -2.26 -18.17
C ASP A 342 -14.82 -1.48 -17.01
N GLU A 343 -15.38 -0.33 -16.65
CA GLU A 343 -14.84 0.51 -15.57
C GLU A 343 -14.74 -0.25 -14.24
N LYS A 344 -15.66 -1.19 -13.98
CA LYS A 344 -15.65 -1.99 -12.75
C LYS A 344 -14.46 -2.94 -12.70
N GLY A 345 -14.14 -3.60 -13.81
CA GLY A 345 -12.96 -4.47 -13.87
C GLY A 345 -11.66 -3.67 -13.85
N LEU A 346 -11.64 -2.47 -14.44
CA LEU A 346 -10.52 -1.52 -14.29
C LEU A 346 -10.30 -1.12 -12.82
N GLU A 347 -11.36 -0.66 -12.14
CA GLU A 347 -11.31 -0.34 -10.70
C GLU A 347 -10.83 -1.53 -9.85
N THR A 348 -11.21 -2.75 -10.22
CA THR A 348 -10.79 -3.98 -9.53
C THR A 348 -9.31 -4.27 -9.74
N LEU A 349 -8.82 -4.12 -10.97
CA LEU A 349 -7.41 -4.32 -11.29
C LEU A 349 -6.52 -3.29 -10.58
N ASP A 350 -6.89 -2.02 -10.64
CA ASP A 350 -6.16 -0.92 -10.00
C ASP A 350 -6.05 -1.16 -8.49
N GLU A 351 -7.15 -1.54 -7.85
CA GLU A 351 -7.13 -1.90 -6.45
C GLU A 351 -6.22 -3.12 -6.21
N ALA A 352 -6.31 -4.19 -7.02
CA ALA A 352 -5.44 -5.36 -6.83
C ALA A 352 -3.94 -5.03 -6.96
N ILE A 353 -3.58 -4.06 -7.80
CA ILE A 353 -2.22 -3.51 -7.91
C ILE A 353 -1.85 -2.76 -6.63
N VAL A 354 -2.71 -1.88 -6.09
CA VAL A 354 -2.50 -1.20 -4.79
C VAL A 354 -2.14 -2.21 -3.71
N TRP A 355 -2.86 -3.32 -3.63
CA TRP A 355 -2.63 -4.33 -2.61
C TRP A 355 -1.29 -5.07 -2.80
N ASN A 356 -0.80 -5.22 -4.03
CA ASN A 356 0.39 -6.02 -4.36
C ASN A 356 1.64 -5.24 -4.78
N HIS A 357 1.59 -3.90 -4.90
CA HIS A 357 2.65 -3.08 -5.53
C HIS A 357 4.05 -3.28 -4.93
N GLU A 358 4.15 -3.49 -3.62
CA GLU A 358 5.45 -3.61 -2.94
C GLU A 358 6.16 -4.94 -3.15
N LYS A 359 5.46 -5.94 -3.67
CA LYS A 359 6.04 -7.24 -3.95
C LYS A 359 6.81 -7.11 -5.27
N SER A 360 8.01 -6.54 -5.23
CA SER A 360 8.87 -6.33 -6.40
C SER A 360 9.07 -7.60 -7.24
N GLN A 361 9.14 -8.77 -6.58
CA GLN A 361 9.21 -10.07 -7.27
C GLN A 361 7.92 -10.44 -8.04
N LEU A 362 6.77 -9.93 -7.62
CA LEU A 362 5.51 -10.06 -8.34
C LEU A 362 5.36 -9.01 -9.44
N PHE A 363 5.97 -7.82 -9.29
CA PHE A 363 5.91 -6.75 -10.29
C PHE A 363 6.22 -7.26 -11.69
N ASP A 364 7.35 -7.95 -11.86
CA ASP A 364 7.77 -8.51 -13.15
C ASP A 364 6.78 -9.51 -13.74
N GLN A 365 5.96 -10.15 -12.91
CA GLN A 365 4.97 -11.14 -13.34
C GLN A 365 3.67 -10.48 -13.77
N TRP A 366 3.17 -9.52 -12.97
CA TRP A 366 1.90 -8.87 -13.28
C TRP A 366 2.04 -7.72 -14.28
N PHE A 367 3.16 -7.02 -14.33
CA PHE A 367 3.34 -5.85 -15.21
C PHE A 367 3.02 -6.11 -16.69
N PRO A 368 3.59 -7.13 -17.37
CA PRO A 368 3.23 -7.41 -18.77
C PRO A 368 1.75 -7.78 -18.93
N CYS A 369 1.15 -8.40 -17.91
CA CYS A 369 -0.24 -8.80 -17.91
C CYS A 369 -1.18 -7.59 -17.73
N VAL A 370 -0.82 -6.66 -16.84
CA VAL A 370 -1.52 -5.38 -16.61
C VAL A 370 -1.45 -4.50 -17.84
N LEU A 371 -0.27 -4.39 -18.45
CA LEU A 371 -0.06 -3.67 -19.70
C LEU A 371 -0.99 -4.21 -20.81
N ALA A 372 -1.02 -5.52 -20.99
CA ALA A 372 -1.90 -6.18 -21.95
C ALA A 372 -3.39 -5.87 -21.66
N PHE A 373 -3.81 -5.92 -20.39
CA PHE A 373 -5.18 -5.62 -19.99
C PHE A 373 -5.57 -4.17 -20.28
N TYR A 374 -4.76 -3.19 -19.88
CA TYR A 374 -5.08 -1.78 -20.11
C TYR A 374 -5.17 -1.44 -21.59
N GLY A 375 -4.27 -1.95 -22.43
CA GLY A 375 -4.39 -1.73 -23.86
C GLY A 375 -5.61 -2.42 -24.46
N GLN A 376 -5.96 -3.63 -24.00
CA GLN A 376 -7.16 -4.30 -24.47
C GLN A 376 -8.46 -3.60 -24.03
N TYR A 377 -8.48 -3.08 -22.79
CA TYR A 377 -9.54 -2.23 -22.27
C TYR A 377 -9.70 -0.97 -23.12
N TYR A 378 -8.59 -0.29 -23.43
CA TYR A 378 -8.58 0.91 -24.27
C TYR A 378 -9.15 0.62 -25.66
N ILE A 379 -8.65 -0.43 -26.35
CA ILE A 379 -9.14 -0.82 -27.68
C ILE A 379 -10.65 -1.06 -27.67
N GLN A 380 -11.17 -1.75 -26.66
CA GLN A 380 -12.59 -2.09 -26.59
C GLN A 380 -13.47 -0.88 -26.28
N ASN A 381 -13.07 -0.04 -25.33
CA ASN A 381 -13.90 1.06 -24.83
C ASN A 381 -13.78 2.33 -25.68
N LYS A 382 -12.59 2.63 -26.19
CA LYS A 382 -12.35 3.78 -27.08
C LYS A 382 -12.57 3.44 -28.56
N LYS A 383 -12.63 2.14 -28.90
CA LYS A 383 -12.72 1.66 -30.29
C LYS A 383 -11.60 2.21 -31.17
N ASP A 384 -10.42 2.41 -30.58
CA ASP A 384 -9.23 2.97 -31.21
C ASP A 384 -7.99 2.21 -30.72
N GLY A 385 -6.96 2.19 -31.55
CA GLY A 385 -5.66 1.62 -31.24
C GLY A 385 -5.47 0.18 -31.68
N LYS A 386 -4.20 -0.19 -31.84
CA LYS A 386 -3.74 -1.56 -32.10
C LYS A 386 -2.41 -1.79 -31.40
N TRP A 387 -2.18 -3.04 -31.00
CA TRP A 387 -0.89 -3.44 -30.44
C TRP A 387 0.19 -3.46 -31.53
N ILE A 388 1.29 -2.79 -31.26
CA ILE A 388 2.54 -2.88 -32.01
C ILE A 388 3.69 -3.18 -31.07
N THR A 389 4.87 -3.44 -31.63
CA THR A 389 6.11 -3.50 -30.87
C THR A 389 7.18 -2.74 -31.62
N LYS A 390 7.81 -1.79 -30.93
CA LYS A 390 8.87 -0.95 -31.48
C LYS A 390 10.20 -1.42 -30.95
N PHE A 391 11.20 -1.49 -31.82
CA PHE A 391 12.57 -1.76 -31.40
C PHE A 391 13.24 -0.43 -31.02
N ASP A 392 13.61 -0.30 -29.76
CA ASP A 392 14.43 0.80 -29.26
C ASP A 392 15.91 0.45 -29.43
N LYS A 393 16.61 1.28 -30.21
CA LYS A 393 18.03 1.07 -30.54
C LYS A 393 18.96 1.48 -29.41
N GLU A 394 18.54 2.42 -28.55
CA GLU A 394 19.36 2.90 -27.44
C GLU A 394 19.47 1.83 -26.36
N SER A 395 18.36 1.18 -26.04
CA SER A 395 18.29 0.11 -25.04
C SER A 395 18.49 -1.31 -25.60
N ASP A 396 18.49 -1.49 -26.92
CA ASP A 396 18.48 -2.82 -27.60
C ASP A 396 17.26 -3.69 -27.21
N LEU A 397 16.08 -3.07 -27.09
CA LEU A 397 14.86 -3.71 -26.58
C LEU A 397 13.68 -3.63 -27.55
N TRP A 398 12.84 -4.66 -27.55
CA TRP A 398 11.49 -4.61 -28.11
C TRP A 398 10.49 -4.15 -27.06
N ILE A 399 9.87 -2.99 -27.30
CA ILE A 399 8.94 -2.37 -26.37
C ILE A 399 7.51 -2.38 -26.94
N PRO A 400 6.53 -2.99 -26.24
CA PRO A 400 5.15 -3.03 -26.70
C PRO A 400 4.43 -1.68 -26.52
N GLN A 401 3.73 -1.25 -27.55
CA GLN A 401 2.99 0.02 -27.58
C GLN A 401 1.58 -0.17 -28.12
N LEU A 402 0.67 0.71 -27.68
CA LEU A 402 -0.65 0.84 -28.28
C LEU A 402 -0.66 2.06 -29.21
N GLU A 403 -0.52 1.80 -30.52
CA GLU A 403 -0.55 2.83 -31.57
C GLU A 403 -2.00 3.15 -31.92
N LEU A 404 -2.37 4.42 -31.78
CA LEU A 404 -3.68 4.98 -32.11
C LEU A 404 -3.80 5.21 -33.62
N ASN A 405 -5.04 5.33 -34.12
CA ASN A 405 -5.29 5.57 -35.55
C ASN A 405 -4.68 6.88 -36.08
N ASN A 406 -4.37 7.84 -35.19
CA ASN A 406 -3.70 9.10 -35.54
C ASN A 406 -2.15 9.01 -35.54
N GLY A 407 -1.58 7.82 -35.34
CA GLY A 407 -0.13 7.58 -35.29
C GLY A 407 0.55 7.97 -33.97
N ARG A 408 -0.22 8.40 -32.95
CA ARG A 408 0.28 8.63 -31.58
C ARG A 408 0.17 7.34 -30.76
N PHE A 409 0.78 7.35 -29.58
CA PHE A 409 0.65 6.26 -28.61
C PHE A 409 -0.34 6.63 -27.50
N ALA A 410 -1.07 5.64 -27.01
CA ALA A 410 -2.05 5.82 -25.94
C ALA A 410 -1.42 6.25 -24.60
N TRP A 411 -0.12 6.00 -24.42
CA TRP A 411 0.63 6.39 -23.23
C TRP A 411 2.12 6.55 -23.53
N ASP A 412 2.80 7.25 -22.63
CA ASP A 412 4.26 7.21 -22.50
C ASP A 412 4.65 5.98 -21.66
N GLU A 413 5.58 5.18 -22.15
CA GLU A 413 6.00 3.90 -21.55
C GLU A 413 6.66 4.08 -20.19
N TRP A 414 7.55 5.08 -20.11
CA TRP A 414 8.27 5.40 -18.89
C TRP A 414 7.31 5.88 -17.81
N GLN A 415 6.39 6.79 -18.15
CA GLN A 415 5.37 7.27 -17.21
C GLN A 415 4.41 6.17 -16.78
N LEU A 416 4.02 5.27 -17.67
CA LEU A 416 3.17 4.13 -17.35
C LEU A 416 3.84 3.19 -16.33
N TYR A 417 5.08 2.79 -16.62
CA TYR A 417 5.87 1.98 -15.70
C TYR A 417 6.03 2.69 -14.36
N LYS A 418 6.47 3.95 -14.39
CA LYS A 418 6.73 4.76 -13.19
C LYS A 418 5.46 4.89 -12.34
N GLY A 419 4.32 5.17 -12.96
CA GLY A 419 3.03 5.24 -12.27
C GLY A 419 2.62 3.92 -11.61
N LEU A 420 2.86 2.79 -12.27
CA LEU A 420 2.54 1.46 -11.73
C LEU A 420 3.52 0.98 -10.65
N TYR A 421 4.80 1.32 -10.80
CA TYR A 421 5.86 0.92 -9.87
C TYR A 421 5.90 1.81 -8.63
N GLU A 422 5.87 3.13 -8.81
CA GLU A 422 6.00 4.12 -7.73
C GLU A 422 4.65 4.55 -7.15
N GLY A 423 3.60 4.56 -7.96
CA GLY A 423 2.38 5.30 -7.67
C GLY A 423 1.16 4.48 -7.27
N GLY A 424 1.12 3.17 -7.51
CA GLY A 424 0.00 2.27 -7.12
C GLY A 424 -1.41 2.82 -7.38
N THR A 425 -1.59 3.74 -8.33
CA THR A 425 -2.81 4.54 -8.49
C THR A 425 -3.40 4.37 -9.88
N ARG A 426 -4.71 4.65 -9.96
CA ARG A 426 -5.49 4.72 -11.21
C ARG A 426 -4.69 5.52 -12.23
N LEU A 427 -4.40 4.90 -13.37
CA LEU A 427 -3.78 5.57 -14.50
C LEU A 427 -4.80 6.54 -15.10
N SER A 428 -4.93 7.71 -14.50
CA SER A 428 -5.77 8.81 -14.97
C SER A 428 -5.49 9.19 -16.44
N TRP A 429 -4.32 8.82 -16.97
CA TRP A 429 -3.89 9.03 -18.36
C TRP A 429 -4.54 8.11 -19.40
N LEU A 430 -5.19 7.00 -19.00
CA LEU A 430 -6.01 6.19 -19.92
C LEU A 430 -7.29 6.93 -20.35
N GLU A 431 -7.67 7.96 -19.59
CA GLU A 431 -8.71 8.91 -19.92
C GLU A 431 -8.06 10.13 -20.59
N ASP A 432 -7.81 10.04 -21.90
CA ASP A 432 -7.41 11.11 -22.83
C ASP A 432 -6.79 12.37 -22.18
N PHE A 433 -5.49 12.60 -22.38
CA PHE A 433 -4.93 13.95 -22.30
C PHE A 433 -5.79 14.88 -23.18
N LYS A 434 -6.64 15.69 -22.55
CA LYS A 434 -7.37 16.76 -23.21
C LYS A 434 -6.49 17.98 -23.39
#